data_AF-A0A9W4WWB1-F1
#
_entry.id   AF-A0A9W4WWB1-F1
#
_cell.length_a   1.000
_cell.length_b   1.000
_cell.length_c   1.000
_cell.angle_alpha   90.00
_cell.angle_beta   90.00
_cell.angle_gamma   90.00
#
_symmetry.space_group_name_H-M   'P 1'
#
loop_
_entity.id
_entity.type
_entity.pdbx_description
1 polymer ?
#
loop_
_entity_poly.entity_id
_entity_poly.type
_entity_poly.pdbx_seq_one_letter_code
_entity_poly.pdbx_strand_id
1 'polypeptide(L)'
;MIELKSLVINEHCINFKKEAIFKAIKSHKNSLTFLGFQIVNDYSLLIQILINCTKLETLEITQERSSFFTNRNPSQQFYLNNHSISVKHFYHKNIVGNENFFKTFLKMTSRNLQTFSSRYITREILDIMWEHCPNISYLNVSTYSFYISSFFQLIDSLKFLEHFTLEIQDGYPNFHEYDLQQLASKLPHSLNYLGINFFLTPNQLNFFLNECKAQIQTLELNYFHLHDIDYVHTVLKYSQEVKCLKLVKYKKGIYGMGYCRFNPELYCRRNNRNENHICKNKGFKYFKKKLDCNDKGTIKIGDLSLCEVKPYSYSFYGYPDLI
;
A
#
# COMPACT_ATOMS: atom_id res chain seq x y z
N MET A 1 12.96 25.20 -28.69
CA MET A 1 11.58 24.77 -28.40
C MET A 1 11.58 24.20 -26.98
N ILE A 2 10.71 24.66 -26.09
CA ILE A 2 10.70 24.19 -24.70
C ILE A 2 10.03 22.82 -24.66
N GLU A 3 10.73 21.82 -24.11
CA GLU A 3 10.21 20.46 -23.94
C GLU A 3 9.65 20.27 -22.54
N LEU A 4 8.33 20.02 -22.44
CA LEU A 4 7.68 19.73 -21.18
C LEU A 4 7.92 18.26 -20.79
N LYS A 5 8.47 18.04 -19.59
CA LYS A 5 8.72 16.70 -19.02
C LYS A 5 7.66 16.24 -18.03
N SER A 6 7.10 17.17 -17.26
CA SER A 6 6.10 16.88 -16.23
C SER A 6 4.93 17.85 -16.35
N LEU A 7 3.71 17.33 -16.23
CA LEU A 7 2.49 18.12 -16.22
C LEU A 7 1.53 17.59 -15.17
N VAL A 8 1.03 18.47 -14.30
CA VAL A 8 -0.08 18.19 -13.39
C VAL A 8 -1.26 19.06 -13.76
N ILE A 9 -2.42 18.43 -13.94
CA ILE A 9 -3.66 19.10 -14.33
C ILE A 9 -4.62 19.05 -13.16
N ASN A 10 -4.99 20.24 -12.68
CA ASN A 10 -5.98 20.38 -11.62
C ASN A 10 -7.41 20.28 -12.15
N GLU A 11 -8.37 20.12 -11.24
CA GLU A 11 -9.79 20.00 -11.58
C GLU A 11 -10.34 21.20 -12.37
N HIS A 12 -9.88 22.41 -12.06
CA HIS A 12 -10.36 23.64 -12.68
C HIS A 12 -9.97 23.72 -14.15
N CYS A 13 -8.75 23.27 -14.51
CA CYS A 13 -8.28 23.33 -15.89
C CYS A 13 -9.13 22.46 -16.85
N ILE A 14 -9.58 21.29 -16.40
CA ILE A 14 -10.23 20.28 -17.25
C ILE A 14 -11.62 20.73 -17.70
N ASN A 15 -12.37 21.41 -16.82
CA ASN A 15 -13.74 21.83 -17.11
C ASN A 15 -13.81 22.97 -18.14
N PHE A 16 -12.79 23.82 -18.24
CA PHE A 16 -12.83 25.00 -19.10
C PHE A 16 -12.03 24.87 -20.40
N LYS A 17 -11.02 23.98 -20.47
CA LYS A 17 -10.04 23.98 -21.56
C LYS A 17 -9.62 22.59 -22.04
N LYS A 18 -10.53 21.60 -22.01
CA LYS A 18 -10.25 20.20 -22.35
C LYS A 18 -9.47 20.03 -23.68
N GLU A 19 -9.91 20.67 -24.76
CA GLU A 19 -9.24 20.57 -26.07
C GLU A 19 -7.85 21.21 -26.09
N ALA A 20 -7.70 22.38 -25.48
CA ALA A 20 -6.42 23.09 -25.44
C ALA A 20 -5.38 22.31 -24.62
N ILE A 21 -5.80 21.70 -23.50
CA ILE A 21 -4.93 20.85 -22.68
C ILE A 21 -4.48 19.63 -23.47
N PHE A 22 -5.40 18.95 -24.15
CA PHE A 22 -5.05 17.79 -24.97
C PHE A 22 -4.12 18.15 -26.12
N LYS A 23 -4.33 19.28 -26.78
CA LYS A 23 -3.43 19.80 -27.82
C LYS A 23 -2.03 20.07 -27.26
N ALA A 24 -1.94 20.67 -26.08
CA ALA A 24 -0.67 20.94 -25.40
C ALA A 24 0.05 19.65 -25.00
N ILE A 25 -0.67 18.64 -24.49
CA ILE A 25 -0.06 17.34 -24.19
C ILE A 25 0.46 16.68 -25.47
N LYS A 26 -0.32 16.69 -26.54
CA LYS A 26 0.09 16.13 -27.84
C LYS A 26 1.33 16.81 -28.41
N SER A 27 1.51 18.12 -28.23
CA SER A 27 2.75 18.81 -28.67
C SER A 27 3.99 18.40 -27.88
N HIS A 28 3.83 17.79 -26.71
CA HIS A 28 4.91 17.30 -25.85
C HIS A 28 4.98 15.78 -25.73
N LYS A 29 4.29 15.04 -26.61
CA LYS A 29 4.17 13.58 -26.57
C LYS A 29 5.52 12.82 -26.55
N ASN A 30 6.57 13.44 -27.11
CA ASN A 30 7.91 12.87 -27.21
C ASN A 30 8.86 13.29 -26.07
N SER A 31 8.41 14.14 -25.14
CA SER A 31 9.22 14.64 -24.02
C SER A 31 8.59 14.39 -22.66
N LEU A 32 7.26 14.25 -22.60
CA LEU A 32 6.51 14.08 -21.36
C LEU A 32 6.80 12.71 -20.73
N THR A 33 7.35 12.72 -19.51
CA THR A 33 7.66 11.53 -18.71
C THR A 33 6.72 11.37 -17.51
N PHE A 34 6.10 12.45 -17.05
CA PHE A 34 5.14 12.44 -15.94
C PHE A 34 3.84 13.17 -16.32
N LEU A 35 2.70 12.55 -16.01
CA LEU A 35 1.38 13.15 -16.17
C LEU A 35 0.51 12.87 -14.95
N GLY A 36 0.07 13.95 -14.29
CA GLY A 36 -0.80 13.91 -13.12
C GLY A 36 -2.16 14.54 -13.40
N PHE A 37 -3.23 13.92 -12.92
CA PHE A 37 -4.59 14.44 -12.94
C PHE A 37 -5.17 14.48 -11.54
N GLN A 38 -5.72 15.62 -11.14
CA GLN A 38 -6.52 15.66 -9.92
C GLN A 38 -7.90 15.03 -10.12
N ILE A 39 -8.49 15.20 -11.30
CA ILE A 39 -9.78 14.62 -11.70
C ILE A 39 -9.68 14.18 -13.15
N VAL A 40 -10.30 13.05 -13.53
CA VAL A 40 -10.44 12.64 -14.93
C VAL A 40 -11.90 12.50 -15.27
N ASN A 41 -12.40 13.35 -16.17
CA ASN A 41 -13.79 13.34 -16.63
C ASN A 41 -13.98 12.53 -17.92
N ASP A 42 -12.89 12.17 -18.62
CA ASP A 42 -12.93 11.43 -19.87
C ASP A 42 -11.74 10.46 -19.97
N TYR A 43 -11.98 9.22 -19.53
CA TYR A 43 -11.01 8.15 -19.59
C TYR A 43 -10.71 7.69 -21.03
N SER A 44 -11.62 7.92 -21.98
CA SER A 44 -11.38 7.62 -23.40
C SER A 44 -10.34 8.55 -23.98
N LEU A 45 -10.46 9.84 -23.69
CA LEU A 45 -9.45 10.82 -24.07
C LEU A 45 -8.11 10.52 -23.38
N LEU A 46 -8.13 10.16 -22.09
CA LEU A 46 -6.91 9.79 -21.38
C LEU A 46 -6.20 8.63 -22.07
N ILE A 47 -6.90 7.55 -22.41
CA ILE A 47 -6.27 6.43 -23.14
C ILE A 47 -5.65 6.89 -24.46
N GLN A 48 -6.31 7.77 -25.22
CA GLN A 48 -5.73 8.34 -26.43
C GLN A 48 -4.45 9.15 -26.17
N ILE A 49 -4.38 9.89 -25.05
CA ILE A 49 -3.16 10.57 -24.61
C ILE A 49 -2.04 9.55 -24.40
N LEU A 50 -2.34 8.51 -23.61
CA LEU A 50 -1.35 7.50 -23.20
C LEU A 50 -0.75 6.77 -24.40
N ILE A 51 -1.56 6.45 -25.41
CA ILE A 51 -1.09 5.82 -26.66
C ILE A 51 -0.09 6.71 -27.40
N ASN A 52 -0.28 8.04 -27.37
CA ASN A 52 0.56 8.97 -28.10
C ASN A 52 1.83 9.36 -27.34
N CYS A 53 1.82 9.31 -26.01
CA CYS A 53 2.94 9.76 -25.17
C CYS A 53 3.94 8.64 -24.93
N THR A 54 4.76 8.34 -25.94
CA THR A 54 5.68 7.18 -25.95
C THR A 54 6.80 7.20 -24.91
N LYS A 55 7.05 8.35 -24.27
CA LYS A 55 8.03 8.49 -23.18
C LYS A 55 7.39 8.65 -21.80
N LEU A 56 6.06 8.54 -21.71
CA LEU A 56 5.37 8.70 -20.44
C LEU A 56 5.64 7.50 -19.53
N GLU A 57 6.31 7.73 -18.42
CA GLU A 57 6.71 6.69 -17.47
C GLU A 57 5.78 6.66 -16.26
N THR A 58 5.27 7.82 -15.83
CA THR A 58 4.43 7.94 -14.63
C THR A 58 3.07 8.55 -14.94
N LEU A 59 2.01 7.88 -14.49
CA LEU A 59 0.65 8.37 -14.50
C LEU A 59 0.12 8.42 -13.05
N GLU A 60 -0.31 9.60 -12.62
CA GLU A 60 -0.94 9.82 -11.31
C GLU A 60 -2.36 10.35 -11.47
N ILE A 61 -3.32 9.76 -10.75
CA ILE A 61 -4.71 10.22 -10.69
C ILE A 61 -5.14 10.31 -9.21
N THR A 62 -5.30 11.53 -8.70
CA THR A 62 -5.58 11.79 -7.27
C THR A 62 -7.06 11.98 -6.95
N GLN A 63 -7.96 11.61 -7.86
CA GLN A 63 -9.40 11.87 -7.74
C GLN A 63 -9.98 11.28 -6.45
N GLU A 64 -10.60 12.14 -5.64
CA GLU A 64 -11.31 11.73 -4.43
C GLU A 64 -12.73 11.25 -4.76
N ARG A 65 -13.24 10.34 -3.92
CA ARG A 65 -14.54 9.66 -4.05
C ARG A 65 -15.73 10.63 -4.04
N SER A 66 -15.53 11.90 -3.68
CA SER A 66 -16.54 12.94 -3.45
C SER A 66 -17.04 13.65 -4.71
N SER A 67 -16.46 13.43 -5.90
CA SER A 67 -17.09 13.85 -7.16
C SER A 67 -18.22 12.88 -7.53
N PHE A 68 -19.24 12.87 -6.69
CA PHE A 68 -20.47 12.11 -6.84
C PHE A 68 -21.17 12.47 -8.19
N PHE A 69 -21.49 11.43 -8.95
CA PHE A 69 -22.62 11.33 -9.90
C PHE A 69 -22.60 11.86 -11.33
N THR A 70 -21.62 12.60 -11.86
CA THR A 70 -21.89 13.26 -13.17
C THR A 70 -21.51 12.51 -14.45
N ASN A 71 -20.76 11.41 -14.44
CA ASN A 71 -20.56 10.62 -15.68
C ASN A 71 -20.03 9.20 -15.43
N ARG A 72 -20.80 8.38 -14.71
CA ARG A 72 -20.60 6.93 -14.81
C ARG A 72 -21.13 6.51 -16.19
N ASN A 73 -20.24 6.37 -17.16
CA ASN A 73 -20.51 5.53 -18.33
C ASN A 73 -19.87 4.16 -18.07
N PRO A 74 -20.50 3.29 -17.24
CA PRO A 74 -19.99 1.93 -16.99
C PRO A 74 -19.95 1.08 -18.27
N SER A 75 -20.52 1.58 -19.36
CA SER A 75 -20.56 0.98 -20.69
C SER A 75 -19.49 1.49 -21.66
N GLN A 76 -18.56 2.38 -21.26
CA GLN A 76 -17.41 2.71 -22.12
C GLN A 76 -16.52 1.47 -22.27
N GLN A 77 -16.75 0.72 -23.35
CA GLN A 77 -15.86 -0.31 -23.83
C GLN A 77 -14.76 0.35 -24.65
N PHE A 78 -13.51 0.15 -24.22
CA PHE A 78 -12.35 0.58 -24.98
C PHE A 78 -12.03 -0.50 -26.01
N TYR A 79 -12.39 -0.28 -27.27
CA TYR A 79 -12.01 -1.15 -28.39
C TYR A 79 -10.55 -0.90 -28.80
N LEU A 80 -9.62 -1.21 -27.89
CA LEU A 80 -8.20 -0.98 -28.09
C LEU A 80 -7.44 -2.28 -27.82
N ASN A 81 -7.78 -3.30 -28.59
CA ASN A 81 -6.98 -4.51 -28.62
C ASN A 81 -5.63 -4.17 -29.28
N ASN A 82 -4.52 -4.50 -28.61
CA ASN A 82 -3.13 -4.53 -29.11
C ASN A 82 -2.27 -3.26 -29.01
N HIS A 83 -2.70 -2.20 -28.33
CA HIS A 83 -1.81 -1.05 -28.07
C HIS A 83 -1.04 -1.23 -26.76
N SER A 84 0.28 -1.08 -26.80
CA SER A 84 1.11 -1.01 -25.59
C SER A 84 1.41 0.45 -25.23
N ILE A 85 1.49 0.74 -23.94
CA ILE A 85 1.88 2.06 -23.43
C ILE A 85 3.15 1.96 -22.58
N SER A 86 3.92 3.06 -22.52
CA SER A 86 5.23 3.11 -21.86
C SER A 86 5.18 3.28 -20.34
N VAL A 87 3.97 3.40 -19.76
CA VAL A 87 3.80 3.71 -18.33
C VAL A 87 4.35 2.57 -17.48
N LYS A 88 5.27 2.93 -16.58
CA LYS A 88 5.92 2.06 -15.61
C LYS A 88 5.35 2.23 -14.21
N HIS A 89 4.92 3.44 -13.87
CA HIS A 89 4.42 3.78 -12.55
C HIS A 89 3.00 4.32 -12.63
N PHE A 90 2.10 3.66 -11.93
CA PHE A 90 0.69 4.05 -11.89
C PHE A 90 0.19 4.21 -10.47
N TYR A 91 -0.31 5.41 -10.19
CA TYR A 91 -0.83 5.83 -8.91
C TYR A 91 -2.27 6.28 -9.10
N HIS A 92 -3.20 5.59 -8.45
CA HIS A 92 -4.61 5.98 -8.47
C HIS A 92 -5.23 5.84 -7.08
N LYS A 93 -6.08 6.77 -6.65
CA LYS A 93 -6.56 6.77 -5.27
C LYS A 93 -7.59 5.67 -5.03
N ASN A 94 -8.53 5.48 -5.95
CA ASN A 94 -9.65 4.54 -5.82
C ASN A 94 -10.14 4.00 -7.17
N ILE A 95 -10.19 2.67 -7.35
CA ILE A 95 -10.65 2.06 -8.61
C ILE A 95 -12.16 2.16 -8.85
N VAL A 96 -12.95 2.24 -7.78
CA VAL A 96 -14.41 2.07 -7.82
C VAL A 96 -15.06 3.05 -8.81
N GLY A 97 -15.82 2.49 -9.75
CA GLY A 97 -16.58 3.23 -10.76
C GLY A 97 -15.85 3.46 -12.09
N ASN A 98 -14.58 3.04 -12.20
CA ASN A 98 -13.77 3.19 -13.42
C ASN A 98 -13.14 1.85 -13.86
N GLU A 99 -13.71 0.72 -13.45
CA GLU A 99 -13.13 -0.61 -13.59
C GLU A 99 -12.68 -0.91 -15.02
N ASN A 100 -13.50 -0.58 -16.03
CA ASN A 100 -13.16 -0.80 -17.45
C ASN A 100 -11.89 -0.07 -17.88
N PHE A 101 -11.66 1.15 -17.39
CA PHE A 101 -10.43 1.88 -17.66
C PHE A 101 -9.25 1.13 -17.07
N PHE A 102 -9.31 0.70 -15.81
CA PHE A 102 -8.22 -0.05 -15.19
C PHE A 102 -7.94 -1.38 -15.89
N LYS A 103 -8.98 -2.13 -16.24
CA LYS A 103 -8.85 -3.38 -17.01
C LYS A 103 -8.10 -3.14 -18.31
N THR A 104 -8.47 -2.08 -19.04
CA THR A 104 -7.85 -1.71 -20.32
C THR A 104 -6.43 -1.22 -20.11
N PHE A 105 -6.23 -0.29 -19.17
CA PHE A 105 -4.93 0.27 -18.84
C PHE A 105 -3.92 -0.80 -18.45
N LEU A 106 -4.28 -1.73 -17.56
CA LEU A 106 -3.39 -2.81 -17.12
C LEU A 106 -3.01 -3.75 -18.27
N LYS A 107 -3.96 -4.04 -19.18
CA LYS A 107 -3.68 -4.80 -20.40
C LYS A 107 -2.72 -4.07 -21.34
N MET A 108 -2.85 -2.75 -21.44
CA MET A 108 -2.00 -1.91 -22.30
C MET A 108 -0.60 -1.67 -21.70
N THR A 109 -0.47 -1.53 -20.38
CA THR A 109 0.85 -1.45 -19.72
C THR A 109 1.55 -2.80 -19.78
N SER A 110 0.79 -3.89 -19.60
CA SER A 110 1.29 -5.26 -19.55
C SER A 110 2.61 -5.36 -18.77
N ARG A 111 3.66 -5.92 -19.39
CA ARG A 111 4.98 -6.16 -18.81
C ARG A 111 5.80 -4.89 -18.51
N ASN A 112 5.31 -3.70 -18.88
CA ASN A 112 6.01 -2.45 -18.57
C ASN A 112 5.74 -1.96 -17.14
N LEU A 113 4.62 -2.37 -16.53
CA LEU A 113 4.22 -1.87 -15.22
C LEU A 113 5.14 -2.42 -14.11
N GLN A 114 5.80 -1.52 -13.41
CA GLN A 114 6.71 -1.79 -12.29
C GLN A 114 6.13 -1.36 -10.95
N THR A 115 5.38 -0.25 -10.94
CA THR A 115 4.74 0.28 -9.73
C THR A 115 3.25 0.40 -9.92
N PHE A 116 2.49 -0.20 -9.01
CA PHE A 116 1.04 -0.07 -8.96
C PHE A 116 0.59 0.29 -7.56
N SER A 117 -0.16 1.40 -7.44
CA SER A 117 -0.71 1.85 -6.17
C SER A 117 -2.16 2.24 -6.31
N SER A 118 -3.09 1.50 -5.69
CA SER A 118 -4.50 1.90 -5.63
C SER A 118 -5.34 1.23 -4.55
N ARG A 119 -6.43 1.89 -4.13
CA ARG A 119 -7.41 1.35 -3.16
C ARG A 119 -8.61 0.71 -3.85
N TYR A 120 -9.27 -0.17 -3.10
CA TYR A 120 -10.51 -0.86 -3.47
C TYR A 120 -10.35 -1.72 -4.73
N ILE A 121 -9.24 -2.46 -4.80
CA ILE A 121 -8.99 -3.44 -5.86
C ILE A 121 -10.05 -4.54 -5.79
N THR A 122 -10.63 -4.87 -6.94
CA THR A 122 -11.60 -5.97 -7.08
C THR A 122 -10.91 -7.24 -7.57
N ARG A 123 -11.56 -8.40 -7.41
CA ARG A 123 -11.05 -9.68 -7.93
C ARG A 123 -10.68 -9.61 -9.42
N GLU A 124 -11.54 -9.04 -10.25
CA GLU A 124 -11.29 -8.96 -11.69
C GLU A 124 -10.04 -8.16 -12.04
N ILE A 125 -9.72 -7.12 -11.24
CA ILE A 125 -8.48 -6.36 -11.42
C ILE A 125 -7.28 -7.20 -11.00
N LEU A 126 -7.37 -7.97 -9.91
CA LEU A 126 -6.30 -8.89 -9.49
C LEU A 126 -6.01 -9.94 -10.56
N ASP A 127 -7.05 -10.53 -11.15
CA ASP A 127 -6.92 -11.55 -12.20
C ASP A 127 -6.18 -10.97 -13.44
N ILE A 128 -6.52 -9.74 -13.84
CA ILE A 128 -5.83 -9.04 -14.95
C ILE A 128 -4.39 -8.69 -14.61
N MET A 129 -4.12 -8.25 -13.38
CA MET A 129 -2.74 -7.97 -12.95
C MET A 129 -1.90 -9.24 -12.98
N TRP A 130 -2.45 -10.35 -12.51
CA TRP A 130 -1.80 -11.65 -12.53
C TRP A 130 -1.47 -12.11 -13.95
N GLU A 131 -2.39 -11.93 -14.90
CA GLU A 131 -2.20 -12.33 -16.29
C GLU A 131 -1.22 -11.41 -17.06
N HIS A 132 -1.32 -10.09 -16.86
CA HIS A 132 -0.68 -9.12 -17.75
C HIS A 132 0.52 -8.38 -17.16
N CYS A 133 0.65 -8.29 -15.83
CA CYS A 133 1.61 -7.40 -15.16
C CYS A 133 2.64 -8.14 -14.28
N PRO A 134 3.44 -9.09 -14.83
CA PRO A 134 4.36 -9.92 -14.03
C PRO A 134 5.60 -9.18 -13.49
N ASN A 135 5.87 -7.96 -13.97
CA ASN A 135 7.08 -7.20 -13.66
C ASN A 135 6.90 -6.17 -12.54
N ILE A 136 5.79 -6.23 -11.80
CA ILE A 136 5.55 -5.33 -10.68
C ILE A 136 6.58 -5.61 -9.58
N SER A 137 7.37 -4.59 -9.25
CA SER A 137 8.33 -4.58 -8.15
C SER A 137 7.85 -3.78 -6.95
N TYR A 138 6.90 -2.87 -7.14
CA TYR A 138 6.27 -2.10 -6.07
C TYR A 138 4.74 -2.21 -6.17
N LEU A 139 4.13 -2.82 -5.16
CA LEU A 139 2.69 -2.99 -5.06
C LEU A 139 2.16 -2.39 -3.76
N ASN A 140 1.33 -1.35 -3.85
CA ASN A 140 0.59 -0.85 -2.70
C ASN A 140 -0.91 -0.88 -2.99
N VAL A 141 -1.63 -1.71 -2.27
CA VAL A 141 -3.03 -1.97 -2.60
C VAL A 141 -3.91 -2.04 -1.39
N SER A 142 -5.17 -1.70 -1.62
CA SER A 142 -6.20 -1.98 -0.66
C SER A 142 -7.34 -2.76 -1.28
N THR A 143 -7.84 -3.76 -0.54
CA THR A 143 -8.92 -4.63 -0.97
C THR A 143 -9.84 -4.95 0.21
N TYR A 144 -10.91 -5.68 -0.06
CA TYR A 144 -11.76 -6.28 0.95
C TYR A 144 -11.25 -7.67 1.34
N SER A 145 -11.52 -8.10 2.58
CA SER A 145 -11.02 -9.36 3.13
C SER A 145 -11.43 -10.59 2.32
N PHE A 146 -12.64 -10.58 1.76
CA PHE A 146 -13.17 -11.68 0.95
C PHE A 146 -12.48 -11.88 -0.41
N TYR A 147 -11.62 -10.95 -0.84
CA TYR A 147 -10.78 -11.11 -2.04
C TYR A 147 -9.36 -11.58 -1.75
N ILE A 148 -9.03 -11.89 -0.49
CA ILE A 148 -7.65 -12.21 -0.08
C ILE A 148 -7.08 -13.44 -0.82
N SER A 149 -7.91 -14.44 -1.12
CA SER A 149 -7.45 -15.67 -1.78
C SER A 149 -6.97 -15.43 -3.22
N SER A 150 -7.65 -14.55 -3.98
CA SER A 150 -7.20 -14.09 -5.30
C SER A 150 -5.90 -13.31 -5.19
N PHE A 151 -5.69 -12.62 -4.08
CA PHE A 151 -4.47 -11.87 -3.81
C PHE A 151 -3.25 -12.79 -3.67
N PHE A 152 -3.42 -13.97 -3.07
CA PHE A 152 -2.34 -14.96 -2.95
C PHE A 152 -1.81 -15.41 -4.30
N GLN A 153 -2.69 -15.59 -5.29
CA GLN A 153 -2.29 -15.98 -6.64
C GLN A 153 -1.48 -14.89 -7.35
N LEU A 154 -1.88 -13.63 -7.17
CA LEU A 154 -1.13 -12.50 -7.70
C LEU A 154 0.27 -12.43 -7.08
N ILE A 155 0.39 -12.46 -5.75
CA ILE A 155 1.69 -12.29 -5.09
C ILE A 155 2.68 -13.40 -5.45
N ASP A 156 2.21 -14.64 -5.52
CA ASP A 156 3.05 -15.79 -5.91
C ASP A 156 3.62 -15.66 -7.34
N SER A 157 2.96 -14.90 -8.23
CA SER A 157 3.45 -14.67 -9.60
C SER A 157 4.45 -13.51 -9.71
N LEU A 158 4.49 -12.59 -8.75
CA LEU A 158 5.33 -11.38 -8.79
C LEU A 158 6.74 -11.63 -8.26
N LYS A 159 7.56 -12.34 -9.06
CA LYS A 159 8.93 -12.75 -8.69
C LYS A 159 9.91 -11.61 -8.41
N PHE A 160 9.61 -10.39 -8.86
CA PHE A 160 10.44 -9.19 -8.70
C PHE A 160 9.88 -8.23 -7.66
N LEU A 161 8.86 -8.64 -6.90
CA LEU A 161 8.23 -7.79 -5.90
C LEU A 161 9.21 -7.50 -4.76
N GLU A 162 9.62 -6.24 -4.65
CA GLU A 162 10.55 -5.75 -3.62
C GLU A 162 9.79 -5.04 -2.51
N HIS A 163 8.74 -4.30 -2.87
CA HIS A 163 7.91 -3.56 -1.94
C HIS A 163 6.45 -3.97 -2.06
N PHE A 164 5.86 -4.37 -0.94
CA PHE A 164 4.47 -4.75 -0.87
C PHE A 164 3.78 -4.15 0.35
N THR A 165 2.68 -3.43 0.13
CA THR A 165 1.79 -2.95 1.19
C THR A 165 0.34 -3.38 0.91
N LEU A 166 -0.32 -3.92 1.93
CA LEU A 166 -1.71 -4.38 1.86
C LEU A 166 -2.57 -3.76 2.94
N GLU A 167 -3.62 -3.05 2.53
CA GLU A 167 -4.69 -2.58 3.41
C GLU A 167 -5.97 -3.39 3.21
N ILE A 168 -6.52 -3.94 4.29
CA ILE A 168 -7.84 -4.58 4.26
C ILE A 168 -8.88 -3.59 4.78
N GLN A 169 -9.79 -3.19 3.89
CA GLN A 169 -10.77 -2.13 4.18
C GLN A 169 -11.74 -2.47 5.32
N ASP A 170 -11.96 -3.76 5.58
CA ASP A 170 -12.84 -4.20 6.67
C ASP A 170 -12.19 -4.04 8.07
N GLY A 171 -10.92 -3.63 8.11
CA GLY A 171 -10.16 -3.28 9.33
C GLY A 171 -9.73 -4.48 10.19
N TYR A 172 -10.69 -5.34 10.52
CA TYR A 172 -10.53 -6.53 11.38
C TYR A 172 -10.91 -7.79 10.61
N PRO A 173 -10.11 -8.19 9.59
CA PRO A 173 -10.34 -9.44 8.90
C PRO A 173 -10.24 -10.61 9.88
N ASN A 174 -11.21 -11.50 9.86
CA ASN A 174 -11.15 -12.76 10.60
C ASN A 174 -10.29 -13.77 9.83
N PHE A 175 -8.98 -13.52 9.75
CA PHE A 175 -8.08 -14.43 9.06
C PHE A 175 -7.93 -15.74 9.85
N HIS A 176 -8.21 -16.85 9.17
CA HIS A 176 -7.85 -18.17 9.65
C HIS A 176 -6.33 -18.38 9.52
N GLU A 177 -5.76 -19.29 10.31
CA GLU A 177 -4.34 -19.63 10.21
C GLU A 177 -3.95 -20.05 8.78
N TYR A 178 -4.84 -20.75 8.08
CA TYR A 178 -4.66 -21.10 6.67
C TYR A 178 -4.44 -19.88 5.77
N ASP A 179 -5.23 -18.81 5.94
CA ASP A 179 -5.09 -17.59 5.12
C ASP A 179 -3.77 -16.88 5.40
N LEU A 180 -3.37 -16.81 6.68
CA LEU A 180 -2.11 -16.20 7.08
C LEU A 180 -0.92 -17.01 6.57
N GLN A 181 -0.99 -18.33 6.63
CA GLN A 181 0.04 -19.23 6.11
C GLN A 181 0.15 -19.09 4.59
N GLN A 182 -0.97 -19.06 3.87
CA GLN A 182 -0.97 -18.86 2.42
C GLN A 182 -0.37 -17.50 2.05
N LEU A 183 -0.72 -16.43 2.77
CA LEU A 183 -0.13 -15.11 2.52
C LEU A 183 1.39 -15.12 2.77
N ALA A 184 1.82 -15.62 3.93
CA ALA A 184 3.22 -15.60 4.36
C ALA A 184 4.13 -16.46 3.46
N SER A 185 3.67 -17.68 3.14
CA SER A 185 4.48 -18.65 2.38
C SER A 185 4.65 -18.30 0.90
N LYS A 186 3.75 -17.48 0.35
CA LYS A 186 3.77 -17.01 -1.05
C LYS A 186 4.48 -15.68 -1.25
N LEU A 187 4.92 -15.02 -0.19
CA LEU A 187 5.73 -13.80 -0.33
C LEU A 187 7.04 -14.14 -1.06
N PRO A 188 7.36 -13.43 -2.16
CA PRO A 188 8.54 -13.74 -2.95
C PRO A 188 9.83 -13.38 -2.19
N HIS A 189 10.91 -14.12 -2.47
CA HIS A 189 12.21 -13.90 -1.81
C HIS A 189 12.83 -12.51 -2.10
N SER A 190 12.42 -11.85 -3.20
CA SER A 190 12.84 -10.48 -3.52
C SER A 190 12.28 -9.43 -2.55
N LEU A 191 11.26 -9.78 -1.77
CA LEU A 191 10.54 -8.82 -0.93
C LEU A 191 11.41 -8.32 0.22
N ASN A 192 11.67 -7.01 0.23
CA ASN A 192 12.45 -6.32 1.24
C ASN A 192 11.59 -5.43 2.16
N TYR A 193 10.42 -5.01 1.69
CA TYR A 193 9.49 -4.15 2.41
C TYR A 193 8.11 -4.76 2.45
N LEU A 194 7.59 -4.98 3.66
CA LEU A 194 6.23 -5.47 3.87
C LEU A 194 5.44 -4.48 4.75
N GLY A 195 4.35 -3.95 4.22
CA GLY A 195 3.37 -3.13 4.94
C GLY A 195 2.07 -3.88 5.16
N ILE A 196 1.68 -4.03 6.43
CA ILE A 196 0.41 -4.64 6.86
C ILE A 196 -0.47 -3.54 7.45
N ASN A 197 -1.56 -3.23 6.74
CA ASN A 197 -2.56 -2.26 7.14
C ASN A 197 -3.91 -2.93 7.43
N PHE A 198 -3.87 -3.84 8.39
CA PHE A 198 -5.02 -4.47 9.02
C PHE A 198 -4.60 -5.03 10.39
N PHE A 199 -5.57 -5.31 11.25
CA PHE A 199 -5.30 -5.84 12.57
C PHE A 199 -4.89 -7.32 12.51
N LEU A 200 -3.80 -7.65 13.20
CA LEU A 200 -3.36 -9.02 13.51
C LEU A 200 -3.05 -9.07 15.00
N THR A 201 -3.58 -10.04 15.75
CA THR A 201 -3.16 -10.26 17.14
C THR A 201 -1.66 -10.59 17.23
N PRO A 202 -1.00 -10.46 18.41
CA PRO A 202 0.40 -10.84 18.56
C PRO A 202 0.68 -12.30 18.13
N ASN A 203 -0.23 -13.22 18.44
CA ASN A 203 -0.12 -14.63 18.04
C ASN A 203 -0.21 -14.81 16.51
N GLN A 204 -1.17 -14.13 15.86
CA GLN A 204 -1.30 -14.16 14.41
C GLN A 204 -0.09 -13.53 13.71
N LEU A 205 0.42 -12.41 14.24
CA LEU A 205 1.64 -11.78 13.71
C LEU A 205 2.85 -12.70 13.87
N ASN A 206 3.02 -13.33 15.03
CA ASN A 206 4.10 -14.29 15.26
C ASN A 206 4.00 -15.48 14.32
N PHE A 207 2.80 -16.06 14.16
CA PHE A 207 2.55 -17.15 13.22
C PHE A 207 2.91 -16.72 11.79
N PHE A 208 2.38 -15.59 11.33
CA PHE A 208 2.64 -15.04 10.01
C PHE A 208 4.14 -14.84 9.74
N LEU A 209 4.86 -14.23 10.68
CA LEU A 209 6.29 -13.96 10.54
C LEU A 209 7.14 -15.24 10.53
N ASN A 210 6.76 -16.27 11.29
CA ASN A 210 7.46 -17.56 11.29
C ASN A 210 7.25 -18.36 9.99
N GLU A 211 6.08 -18.23 9.36
CA GLU A 211 5.80 -18.85 8.06
C GLU A 211 6.39 -18.06 6.88
N CYS A 212 6.79 -16.80 7.11
CA CYS A 212 7.31 -15.91 6.08
C CYS A 212 8.75 -16.26 5.71
N LYS A 213 8.96 -16.69 4.45
CA LYS A 213 10.29 -17.01 3.90
C LYS A 213 11.02 -15.82 3.28
N ALA A 214 10.34 -14.68 3.13
CA ALA A 214 10.95 -13.47 2.62
C ALA A 214 11.90 -12.86 3.66
N GLN A 215 13.03 -12.31 3.19
CA GLN A 215 14.02 -11.64 4.04
C GLN A 215 13.64 -10.17 4.24
N ILE A 216 12.56 -9.95 4.99
CA ILE A 216 12.00 -8.61 5.20
C ILE A 216 13.01 -7.72 5.94
N GLN A 217 13.40 -6.61 5.32
CA GLN A 217 14.28 -5.61 5.91
C GLN A 217 13.50 -4.49 6.61
N THR A 218 12.33 -4.14 6.07
CA THR A 218 11.42 -3.17 6.65
C THR A 218 10.03 -3.76 6.81
N LEU A 219 9.52 -3.76 8.05
CA LEU A 219 8.18 -4.19 8.39
C LEU A 219 7.36 -2.97 8.84
N GLU A 220 6.31 -2.62 8.09
CA GLU A 220 5.36 -1.57 8.47
C GLU A 220 4.07 -2.19 9.02
N LEU A 221 3.68 -1.80 10.23
CA LEU A 221 2.52 -2.32 10.93
C LEU A 221 1.63 -1.15 11.39
N ASN A 222 0.51 -0.92 10.71
CA ASN A 222 -0.36 0.22 11.04
C ASN A 222 -1.18 0.04 12.32
N TYR A 223 -1.39 -1.20 12.74
CA TYR A 223 -2.11 -1.54 13.98
C TYR A 223 -1.16 -2.09 15.04
N PHE A 224 0.09 -1.61 15.08
CA PHE A 224 1.09 -2.03 16.06
C PHE A 224 1.01 -1.22 17.35
N HIS A 225 0.78 -1.92 18.45
CA HIS A 225 0.70 -1.32 19.78
C HIS A 225 2.06 -1.40 20.47
N LEU A 226 2.86 -0.33 20.40
CA LEU A 226 4.18 -0.27 21.04
C LEU A 226 4.14 -0.51 22.57
N HIS A 227 3.00 -0.25 23.22
CA HIS A 227 2.80 -0.48 24.66
C HIS A 227 2.35 -1.91 24.99
N ASP A 228 2.00 -2.70 23.97
CA ASP A 228 1.69 -4.10 24.12
C ASP A 228 3.00 -4.89 23.98
N ILE A 229 3.41 -5.49 25.10
CA ILE A 229 4.70 -6.17 25.21
C ILE A 229 4.77 -7.39 24.29
N ASP A 230 3.63 -8.01 23.98
CA ASP A 230 3.57 -9.22 23.17
C ASP A 230 3.90 -8.90 21.70
N TYR A 231 3.38 -7.81 21.15
CA TYR A 231 3.76 -7.33 19.82
C TYR A 231 5.26 -7.02 19.73
N VAL A 232 5.78 -6.31 20.73
CA VAL A 232 7.20 -5.94 20.76
C VAL A 232 8.08 -7.20 20.86
N HIS A 233 7.69 -8.17 21.68
CA HIS A 233 8.38 -9.46 21.78
C HIS A 233 8.35 -10.23 20.47
N THR A 234 7.20 -10.31 19.80
CA THR A 234 7.04 -10.98 18.49
C THR A 234 8.02 -10.42 17.46
N VAL A 235 8.05 -9.08 17.32
CA VAL A 235 8.91 -8.42 16.33
C VAL A 235 10.39 -8.55 16.68
N LEU A 236 10.76 -8.44 17.97
CA LEU A 236 12.14 -8.62 18.40
C LEU A 236 12.63 -10.05 18.20
N LYS A 237 11.79 -11.04 18.50
CA LYS A 237 12.10 -12.46 18.26
C LYS A 237 12.39 -12.70 16.78
N TYR A 238 11.49 -12.26 15.90
CA TYR A 238 11.69 -12.39 14.45
C TYR A 238 12.97 -11.68 13.96
N SER A 239 13.25 -10.46 14.45
CA SER A 239 14.47 -9.72 14.11
C SER A 239 15.74 -10.50 14.50
N GLN A 240 15.75 -11.16 15.66
CA GLN A 240 16.88 -11.96 16.13
C GLN A 240 17.08 -13.25 15.32
N GLU A 241 15.98 -13.87 14.87
CA GLU A 241 16.01 -15.12 14.11
C GLU A 241 16.46 -14.91 12.66
N VAL A 242 15.89 -13.91 11.96
CA VAL A 242 16.16 -13.70 10.52
C VAL A 242 17.34 -12.76 10.27
N LYS A 243 17.71 -11.92 11.25
CA LYS A 243 18.85 -10.96 11.22
C LYS A 243 18.86 -9.94 10.08
N CYS A 244 17.88 -9.97 9.17
CA CYS A 244 17.75 -9.01 8.07
C CYS A 244 16.81 -7.84 8.40
N LEU A 245 15.91 -8.00 9.39
CA LEU A 245 14.96 -6.95 9.78
C LEU A 245 15.69 -5.81 10.48
N LYS A 246 15.74 -4.65 9.82
CA LYS A 246 16.45 -3.44 10.27
C LYS A 246 15.50 -2.37 10.80
N LEU A 247 14.31 -2.29 10.22
CA LEU A 247 13.36 -1.21 10.51
C LEU A 247 11.94 -1.75 10.72
N VAL A 248 11.33 -1.34 11.82
CA VAL A 248 9.90 -1.52 12.07
C VAL A 248 9.24 -0.16 12.09
N LYS A 249 8.33 0.04 11.15
CA LYS A 249 7.51 1.22 11.03
C LYS A 249 6.18 0.95 11.70
N TYR A 250 5.72 1.87 12.55
CA TYR A 250 4.40 1.74 13.18
C TYR A 250 3.64 3.05 13.13
N LYS A 251 2.32 2.98 12.98
CA LYS A 251 1.47 4.16 13.08
C LYS A 251 1.01 4.33 14.52
N LYS A 252 1.24 5.51 15.11
CA LYS A 252 0.64 5.84 16.40
C LYS A 252 -0.86 5.95 16.21
N GLY A 253 -1.60 5.04 16.83
CA GLY A 253 -3.06 5.00 16.72
C GLY A 253 -3.66 6.34 17.15
N ILE A 254 -4.48 6.94 16.28
CA ILE A 254 -5.51 7.88 16.73
C ILE A 254 -6.57 6.99 17.35
N TYR A 255 -6.58 6.92 18.68
CA TYR A 255 -7.53 6.13 19.46
C TYR A 255 -8.96 6.63 19.21
N GLY A 256 -9.61 6.08 18.18
CA GLY A 256 -11.00 6.33 17.84
C GLY A 256 -11.62 5.02 17.41
N MET A 257 -12.52 4.50 18.25
CA MET A 257 -13.38 3.31 18.08
C MET A 257 -12.86 2.01 18.72
N GLY A 258 -13.48 1.66 19.86
CA GLY A 258 -13.73 0.27 20.25
C GLY A 258 -12.79 -0.35 21.29
N TYR A 259 -11.46 -0.28 21.10
CA TYR A 259 -10.52 -0.99 21.99
C TYR A 259 -10.08 -0.21 23.24
N CYS A 260 -10.57 1.02 23.42
CA CYS A 260 -10.48 1.74 24.70
C CYS A 260 -11.48 1.22 25.76
N ARG A 261 -11.67 -0.10 25.86
CA ARG A 261 -11.95 -0.77 27.14
C ARG A 261 -10.76 -1.56 27.66
N PHE A 262 -9.60 -1.48 27.01
CA PHE A 262 -8.32 -1.68 27.68
C PHE A 262 -7.83 -0.34 28.23
N ASN A 263 -8.49 0.12 29.30
CA ASN A 263 -7.83 1.03 30.22
C ASN A 263 -6.73 0.20 30.92
N PRO A 264 -5.44 0.52 30.80
CA PRO A 264 -4.36 -0.20 31.49
C PRO A 264 -4.61 -0.29 33.01
N GLU A 265 -5.31 0.71 33.58
CA GLU A 265 -5.72 0.71 34.98
C GLU A 265 -6.86 -0.28 35.28
N LEU A 266 -7.75 -0.56 34.32
CA LEU A 266 -8.80 -1.58 34.48
C LEU A 266 -8.27 -3.00 34.29
N TYR A 267 -7.21 -3.22 33.51
CA TYR A 267 -6.57 -4.53 33.40
C TYR A 267 -5.80 -4.90 34.68
N CYS A 268 -5.03 -3.96 35.28
CA CYS A 268 -4.46 -4.21 36.62
C CYS A 268 -5.56 -4.32 37.71
N ARG A 269 -6.75 -3.70 37.55
CA ARG A 269 -7.87 -3.85 38.52
C ARG A 269 -8.69 -5.15 38.37
N ARG A 270 -8.87 -5.69 37.16
CA ARG A 270 -9.64 -6.94 36.95
C ARG A 270 -8.87 -8.21 37.31
N ASN A 271 -7.53 -8.17 37.26
CA ASN A 271 -6.68 -9.29 37.66
C ASN A 271 -6.25 -9.26 39.15
N ASN A 272 -6.81 -8.35 39.96
CA ASN A 272 -6.50 -8.22 41.39
C ASN A 272 -7.10 -9.33 42.29
N ARG A 273 -7.52 -10.46 41.73
CA ARG A 273 -7.91 -11.63 42.55
C ARG A 273 -6.96 -12.81 42.46
N ASN A 274 -5.96 -12.80 41.59
CA ASN A 274 -4.82 -13.70 41.70
C ASN A 274 -3.61 -13.10 40.96
N GLU A 275 -2.55 -12.88 41.73
CA GLU A 275 -1.15 -12.69 41.32
C GLU A 275 -0.61 -11.29 40.99
N ASN A 276 0.20 -10.84 41.96
CA ASN A 276 1.24 -9.81 41.98
C ASN A 276 2.34 -9.92 40.88
N HIS A 277 2.14 -10.62 39.76
CA HIS A 277 3.21 -10.93 38.82
C HIS A 277 3.31 -10.04 37.57
N ILE A 278 2.22 -9.45 37.08
CA ILE A 278 2.26 -8.75 35.78
C ILE A 278 2.59 -7.27 35.90
N CYS A 279 2.04 -6.53 36.88
CA CYS A 279 2.34 -5.09 37.06
C CYS A 279 3.67 -4.84 37.83
N LYS A 280 4.37 -5.91 38.28
CA LYS A 280 5.76 -5.91 38.80
C LYS A 280 6.78 -6.44 37.79
N ASN A 281 6.44 -6.55 36.51
CA ASN A 281 7.41 -6.99 35.51
C ASN A 281 8.53 -5.94 35.39
N LYS A 282 9.68 -6.25 36.01
CA LYS A 282 10.93 -5.51 35.83
C LYS A 282 11.20 -5.26 34.34
N GLY A 283 10.77 -6.16 33.45
CA GLY A 283 10.81 -6.03 32.00
C GLY A 283 10.22 -4.74 31.43
N PHE A 284 9.07 -4.23 31.91
CA PHE A 284 8.45 -3.01 31.35
C PHE A 284 9.17 -1.73 31.78
N LYS A 285 9.63 -1.67 33.05
CA LYS A 285 10.52 -0.60 33.54
C LYS A 285 11.90 -0.65 32.88
N TYR A 286 12.40 -1.85 32.56
CA TYR A 286 13.66 -2.07 31.85
C TYR A 286 13.53 -1.65 30.38
N PHE A 287 12.40 -1.97 29.73
CA PHE A 287 12.08 -1.52 28.38
C PHE A 287 12.05 0.00 28.31
N LYS A 288 11.27 0.67 29.17
CA LYS A 288 11.19 2.14 29.19
C LYS A 288 12.54 2.84 29.42
N LYS A 289 13.49 2.18 30.09
CA LYS A 289 14.83 2.72 30.38
C LYS A 289 15.85 2.49 29.26
N LYS A 290 15.56 1.62 28.27
CA LYS A 290 16.43 1.28 27.13
C LYS A 290 16.00 1.88 25.79
N LEU A 291 14.83 2.52 25.74
CA LEU A 291 14.36 3.21 24.53
C LEU A 291 15.02 4.59 24.50
N ASP A 292 16.25 4.65 23.99
CA ASP A 292 16.87 5.92 23.62
C ASP A 292 16.13 6.44 22.37
N CYS A 293 15.11 7.26 22.61
CA CYS A 293 14.46 8.02 21.56
C CYS A 293 15.41 9.15 21.13
N ASN A 294 15.83 9.16 19.87
CA ASN A 294 16.47 10.33 19.29
C ASN A 294 15.42 11.44 19.00
N ASP A 295 15.88 12.66 18.74
CA ASP A 295 15.03 13.83 18.43
C ASP A 295 14.09 13.63 17.21
N LYS A 296 14.24 12.51 16.47
CA LYS A 296 13.43 12.13 15.32
C LYS A 296 12.33 11.10 15.65
N GLY A 297 12.14 10.73 16.91
CA GLY A 297 11.11 9.77 17.33
C GLY A 297 11.41 8.32 16.94
N THR A 298 12.69 7.98 16.68
CA THR A 298 13.14 6.62 16.44
C THR A 298 13.69 6.01 17.72
N ILE A 299 13.27 4.78 18.00
CA ILE A 299 13.73 3.94 19.10
C ILE A 299 14.70 2.91 18.54
N LYS A 300 15.84 2.66 19.19
CA LYS A 300 16.77 1.58 18.82
C LYS A 300 16.81 0.46 19.87
N ILE A 301 16.78 -0.80 19.41
CA ILE A 301 16.94 -1.99 20.24
C ILE A 301 17.95 -2.92 19.56
N GLY A 302 19.22 -2.84 19.97
CA GLY A 302 20.31 -3.49 19.22
C GLY A 302 20.41 -2.88 17.81
N ASP A 303 20.41 -3.73 16.78
CA ASP A 303 20.45 -3.31 15.37
C ASP A 303 19.06 -2.93 14.81
N LEU A 304 17.98 -3.25 15.54
CA LEU A 304 16.62 -2.95 15.13
C LEU A 304 16.25 -1.50 15.46
N SER A 305 15.71 -0.78 14.47
CA SER A 305 15.12 0.54 14.66
C SER A 305 13.59 0.45 14.61
N LEU A 306 12.89 1.06 15.56
CA LEU A 306 11.44 1.25 15.55
C LEU A 306 11.16 2.73 15.29
N CYS A 307 10.38 3.04 14.26
CA CYS A 307 10.05 4.41 13.87
C CYS A 307 8.55 4.60 13.79
N GLU A 308 8.06 5.66 14.42
CA GLU A 308 6.70 6.12 14.20
C GLU A 308 6.58 6.68 12.78
N VAL A 309 5.62 6.17 12.02
CA VAL A 309 5.23 6.74 10.73
C VAL A 309 4.27 7.88 11.03
N LYS A 310 4.67 9.10 10.67
CA LYS A 310 3.74 10.23 10.69
C LYS A 310 2.54 9.84 9.81
N PRO A 311 1.29 10.10 10.25
CA PRO A 311 0.14 9.88 9.39
C PRO A 311 0.35 10.72 8.14
N TYR A 312 0.78 10.09 7.04
CA TYR A 312 0.83 10.76 5.76
C TYR A 312 -0.55 11.32 5.50
N SER A 313 -0.60 12.63 5.26
CA SER A 313 -1.78 13.35 4.81
C SER A 313 -2.27 12.68 3.51
N TYR A 314 -3.19 11.73 3.62
CA TYR A 314 -3.98 11.15 2.53
C TYR A 314 -3.24 10.55 1.30
N SER A 315 -1.91 10.58 1.23
CA SER A 315 -1.15 9.99 0.13
C SER A 315 -0.95 8.51 0.43
N PHE A 316 -1.88 7.70 -0.05
CA PHE A 316 -1.67 6.28 -0.33
C PHE A 316 -0.44 6.03 -1.22
N TYR A 317 0.15 7.08 -1.79
CA TYR A 317 1.34 7.05 -2.62
C TYR A 317 2.57 7.29 -1.76
N GLY A 318 3.00 6.29 -1.00
CA GLY A 318 4.40 6.24 -0.60
C GLY A 318 5.22 6.33 -1.88
N TYR A 319 5.65 7.53 -2.25
CA TYR A 319 6.56 7.72 -3.34
C TYR A 319 7.86 7.09 -2.87
N PRO A 320 8.36 6.01 -3.51
CA PRO A 320 9.79 5.74 -3.38
C PRO A 320 10.48 7.03 -3.81
N ASP A 321 11.47 7.49 -3.05
CA ASP A 321 12.19 8.74 -3.29
C ASP A 321 12.72 8.77 -4.75
N LEU A 322 11.90 9.25 -5.68
CA LEU A 322 12.13 9.32 -7.12
C LEU A 322 11.72 10.73 -7.54
N ILE A 323 12.65 11.67 -7.33
CA ILE A 323 12.79 12.91 -8.10
C ILE A 323 14.16 12.89 -8.74
#